data_AF-A0A969GW66-F1
#
_entry.id   AF-A0A969GW66-F1
#
_cell.length_a   1.000
_cell.length_b   1.000
_cell.length_c   1.000
_cell.angle_alpha   90.00
_cell.angle_beta   90.00
_cell.angle_gamma   90.00
#
_symmetry.space_group_name_H-M   'P 1'
#
loop_
_entity.id
_entity.type
_entity.pdbx_description
1 polymer ?
#
loop_
_entity_poly.entity_id
_entity_poly.type
_entity_poly.pdbx_seq_one_letter_code
_entity_poly.pdbx_strand_id
1 'polypeptide(L)'
;MFGAIAEQLDVPTVSDDDRPRALTAQQLRESLLKRLKEPETLLIADDAQRWSASLRYWLEDVLRGGGLMVLLAHSPQPKDIFVKLPILELKPLSDEEIRSLMVEEAIAHNAKLDPRELAELQQKAGNNPSLARRIVRETVLGIAELETSQHYQFVDGTPFLLAAVALVSVIRFVGLGLGDKALYVLGGVLTLAAIALRAILYAANRGGRRL
;
A
#
# COMPACT_ATOMS: atom_id res chain seq x y z
N MET A 1 -10.96 -16.40 3.62
CA MET A 1 -10.65 -15.78 4.93
C MET A 1 -11.11 -16.67 6.08
N PHE A 2 -12.40 -16.94 6.28
CA PHE A 2 -12.87 -17.81 7.37
C PHE A 2 -12.25 -19.22 7.38
N GLY A 3 -11.99 -19.83 6.22
CA GLY A 3 -11.31 -21.13 6.14
C GLY A 3 -9.90 -21.12 6.73
N ALA A 4 -9.13 -20.06 6.50
CA ALA A 4 -7.78 -19.92 7.06
C ALA A 4 -7.81 -19.72 8.59
N ILE A 5 -8.80 -18.97 9.09
CA ILE A 5 -9.00 -18.79 10.54
C ILE A 5 -9.40 -20.13 11.18
N ALA A 6 -10.24 -20.91 10.50
CA ALA A 6 -10.68 -22.21 10.99
C ALA A 6 -9.53 -23.21 11.08
N GLU A 7 -8.64 -23.24 10.09
CA GLU A 7 -7.43 -24.05 10.12
C GLU A 7 -6.50 -23.65 11.29
N GLN A 8 -6.31 -22.34 11.53
CA GLN A 8 -5.48 -21.86 12.65
C GLN A 8 -6.06 -22.16 14.03
N LEU A 9 -7.39 -22.24 14.15
CA LEU A 9 -8.09 -22.49 15.41
C LEU A 9 -8.53 -23.94 15.59
N ASP A 10 -8.08 -24.83 14.70
CA ASP A 10 -8.43 -26.26 14.66
C ASP A 10 -9.95 -26.50 14.64
N VAL A 11 -10.66 -25.68 13.85
CA VAL A 11 -12.10 -25.78 13.66
C VAL A 11 -12.38 -26.58 12.38
N PRO A 12 -13.15 -27.67 12.44
CA PRO A 12 -13.50 -28.46 11.27
C PRO A 12 -14.13 -27.60 10.16
N THR A 13 -13.65 -27.77 8.93
CA THR A 13 -14.14 -27.06 7.74
C THR A 13 -15.09 -27.91 6.89
N VAL A 14 -15.29 -29.17 7.29
CA VAL A 14 -16.10 -30.19 6.62
C VAL A 14 -17.09 -30.75 7.65
N SER A 15 -18.28 -31.16 7.21
CA SER A 15 -19.24 -31.83 8.11
C SER A 15 -18.81 -33.25 8.47
N ASP A 16 -19.18 -33.70 9.68
CA ASP A 16 -18.98 -35.07 10.19
C ASP A 16 -20.03 -36.07 9.65
N ASP A 17 -20.69 -35.77 8.53
CA ASP A 17 -21.69 -36.67 7.94
C ASP A 17 -21.03 -37.81 7.15
N ASP A 18 -21.76 -38.92 6.94
CA ASP A 18 -21.37 -40.06 6.09
C ASP A 18 -20.91 -39.66 4.67
N ARG A 19 -21.25 -38.44 4.23
CA ARG A 19 -20.69 -37.82 3.03
C ARG A 19 -20.12 -36.45 3.39
N PRO A 20 -18.78 -36.31 3.51
CA PRO A 20 -18.16 -35.06 3.91
C PRO A 20 -18.48 -33.95 2.90
N ARG A 21 -19.10 -32.87 3.39
CA ARG A 21 -19.36 -31.66 2.59
C ARG A 21 -18.66 -30.47 3.23
N ALA A 22 -18.11 -29.59 2.41
CA ALA A 22 -17.55 -28.33 2.88
C ALA A 22 -18.63 -27.52 3.61
N LEU A 23 -18.30 -27.02 4.79
CA LEU A 23 -19.22 -26.17 5.57
C LEU A 23 -19.53 -24.89 4.81
N THR A 24 -20.78 -24.45 4.91
CA THR A 24 -21.18 -23.14 4.40
C THR A 24 -20.48 -22.03 5.19
N ALA A 25 -20.36 -20.84 4.59
CA ALA A 25 -19.76 -19.68 5.27
C ALA A 25 -20.48 -19.32 6.59
N GLN A 26 -21.78 -19.57 6.69
CA GLN A 26 -22.55 -19.36 7.91
C GLN A 26 -22.19 -20.39 8.99
N GLN A 27 -22.21 -21.68 8.64
CA GLN A 27 -21.84 -22.75 9.58
C GLN A 27 -20.41 -22.56 10.11
N LEU A 28 -19.48 -22.16 9.24
CA LEU A 28 -18.10 -21.90 9.64
C LEU A 28 -18.01 -20.72 10.62
N ARG A 29 -18.77 -19.65 10.41
CA ARG A 29 -18.82 -18.49 11.33
C ARG A 29 -19.36 -18.88 12.71
N GLU A 30 -20.37 -19.74 12.76
CA GLU A 30 -20.95 -20.22 14.01
C GLU A 30 -19.97 -21.13 14.77
N SER A 31 -19.29 -22.04 14.08
CA SER A 31 -18.26 -22.89 14.68
C SER A 31 -17.08 -22.08 15.21
N LEU A 32 -16.58 -21.13 14.42
CA LEU A 32 -15.53 -20.20 14.85
C LEU A 32 -15.96 -19.37 16.05
N LEU A 33 -17.21 -18.87 16.06
CA LEU A 33 -17.76 -18.12 17.19
C LEU A 33 -17.75 -18.98 18.47
N LYS A 34 -18.13 -20.25 18.39
CA LYS A 34 -18.09 -21.15 19.55
C LYS A 34 -16.66 -21.30 20.09
N ARG A 35 -15.70 -21.57 19.21
CA ARG A 35 -14.28 -21.74 19.59
C ARG A 35 -13.69 -20.48 20.22
N LEU A 36 -14.04 -19.30 19.68
CA LEU A 36 -13.58 -18.00 20.18
C LEU A 36 -14.20 -17.59 21.52
N LYS A 37 -15.26 -18.26 21.98
CA LYS A 37 -15.84 -18.05 23.33
C LYS A 37 -15.14 -18.85 24.41
N GLU A 38 -14.35 -19.85 24.03
CA GLU A 38 -13.64 -20.68 24.99
C GLU A 38 -12.56 -19.86 25.69
N PRO A 39 -12.39 -20.00 27.02
CA PRO A 39 -11.27 -19.39 27.72
C PRO A 39 -9.97 -19.91 27.08
N GLU A 40 -8.98 -19.03 26.90
CA GLU A 40 -7.67 -19.27 26.24
C GLU A 40 -7.62 -19.06 24.72
N THR A 41 -8.74 -18.78 24.05
CA THR A 41 -8.70 -18.46 22.61
C THR A 41 -8.60 -16.94 22.39
N LEU A 42 -7.50 -16.48 21.79
CA LEU A 42 -7.28 -15.08 21.40
C LEU A 42 -7.33 -14.93 19.87
N LEU A 43 -8.19 -14.03 19.38
CA LEU A 43 -8.18 -13.62 17.97
C LEU A 43 -7.30 -12.38 17.77
N ILE A 44 -6.23 -12.49 17.00
CA ILE A 44 -5.44 -11.34 16.54
C ILE A 44 -5.81 -11.06 15.08
N ALA A 45 -6.38 -9.88 14.82
CA ALA A 45 -6.77 -9.45 13.49
C ALA A 45 -5.87 -8.30 13.03
N ASP A 46 -4.99 -8.60 12.08
CA ASP A 46 -4.16 -7.59 11.46
C ASP A 46 -4.90 -6.81 10.36
N ASP A 47 -4.55 -5.54 10.20
CA ASP A 47 -5.15 -4.61 9.24
C ASP A 47 -6.69 -4.63 9.24
N ALA A 48 -7.30 -4.68 10.43
CA ALA A 48 -8.74 -4.86 10.60
C ALA A 48 -9.59 -3.80 9.89
N GLN A 49 -9.04 -2.60 9.64
CA GLN A 49 -9.69 -1.53 8.88
C GLN A 49 -9.98 -1.91 7.42
N ARG A 50 -9.23 -2.85 6.85
CA ARG A 50 -9.38 -3.34 5.46
C ARG A 50 -10.44 -4.44 5.34
N TRP A 51 -10.90 -5.01 6.45
CA TRP A 51 -11.84 -6.11 6.44
C TRP A 51 -13.21 -5.67 5.91
N SER A 52 -13.98 -6.60 5.34
CA SER A 52 -15.33 -6.29 4.84
C SER A 52 -16.28 -5.95 5.99
N ALA A 53 -17.36 -5.21 5.71
CA ALA A 53 -18.36 -4.88 6.72
C ALA A 53 -18.97 -6.14 7.38
N SER A 54 -19.22 -7.18 6.58
CA SER A 54 -19.76 -8.46 7.09
C SER A 54 -18.84 -9.13 8.12
N LEU A 55 -17.52 -9.04 7.91
CA LEU A 55 -16.52 -9.52 8.87
C LEU A 55 -16.46 -8.65 10.12
N ARG A 56 -16.54 -7.33 9.98
CA ARG A 56 -16.59 -6.43 11.14
C ARG A 56 -17.84 -6.64 11.98
N TYR A 57 -19.01 -6.87 11.38
CA TYR A 57 -20.22 -7.26 12.11
C TYR A 57 -20.05 -8.60 12.82
N TRP A 58 -19.38 -9.57 12.18
CA TRP A 58 -19.07 -10.84 12.85
C TRP A 58 -18.17 -10.66 14.08
N LEU A 59 -17.18 -9.76 14.02
CA LEU A 59 -16.35 -9.43 15.19
C LEU A 59 -17.19 -8.85 16.34
N GLU A 60 -18.26 -8.12 16.04
CA GLU A 60 -19.20 -7.67 17.07
C GLU A 60 -19.94 -8.83 17.74
N ASP A 61 -20.28 -9.87 16.99
CA ASP A 61 -20.88 -11.08 17.56
C ASP A 61 -19.89 -11.83 18.45
N VAL A 62 -18.60 -11.88 18.06
CA VAL A 62 -17.53 -12.44 18.89
C VAL A 62 -17.38 -11.63 20.18
N LEU A 63 -17.37 -10.29 20.10
CA LEU A 63 -17.26 -9.40 21.26
C LEU A 63 -18.45 -9.57 22.21
N ARG A 64 -19.69 -9.57 21.68
CA ARG A 64 -20.91 -9.85 22.46
C ARG A 64 -20.89 -11.22 23.10
N GLY A 65 -20.26 -12.18 22.42
CA GLY A 65 -20.06 -13.53 22.92
C GLY A 65 -19.05 -13.64 24.06
N GLY A 66 -18.33 -12.58 24.39
CA GLY A 66 -17.26 -12.59 25.39
C GLY A 66 -15.92 -13.12 24.88
N GLY A 67 -15.74 -13.25 23.56
CA GLY A 67 -14.47 -13.71 22.99
C GLY A 67 -13.36 -12.68 23.12
N LEU A 68 -12.13 -13.15 23.34
CA LEU A 68 -10.95 -12.29 23.48
C LEU A 68 -10.37 -11.95 22.10
N MET A 69 -10.17 -10.66 21.82
CA MET A 69 -9.62 -10.22 20.54
C MET A 69 -8.71 -8.99 20.66
N VAL A 70 -7.74 -8.90 19.75
CA VAL A 70 -6.89 -7.73 19.52
C VAL A 70 -6.99 -7.37 18.04
N LEU A 71 -7.42 -6.14 17.75
CA LEU A 71 -7.50 -5.61 16.39
C LEU A 71 -6.35 -4.63 16.18
N LEU A 72 -5.51 -4.89 15.18
CA LEU A 72 -4.48 -3.96 14.74
C LEU A 72 -5.03 -3.15 13.57
N ALA A 73 -4.89 -1.83 13.66
CA ALA A 73 -5.33 -0.93 12.60
C ALA A 73 -4.48 0.33 12.54
N HIS A 74 -4.07 0.71 11.33
CA HIS A 74 -3.35 1.96 11.10
C HIS A 74 -4.29 3.19 11.14
N SER A 75 -5.53 3.00 10.69
CA SER A 75 -6.56 4.04 10.71
C SER A 75 -7.91 3.40 11.04
N PRO A 76 -8.27 3.29 12.33
CA PRO A 76 -9.55 2.70 12.72
C PRO A 76 -10.70 3.58 12.23
N GLN A 77 -11.71 2.95 11.63
CA GLN A 77 -12.88 3.68 11.13
C GLN A 77 -13.78 4.07 12.32
N PRO A 78 -14.40 5.25 12.34
CA PRO A 78 -15.30 5.68 13.42
C PRO A 78 -16.68 5.00 13.31
N LYS A 79 -16.73 3.67 13.16
CA LYS A 79 -17.96 2.86 13.03
C LYS A 79 -17.70 1.38 13.34
N ASP A 80 -18.77 0.58 13.33
CA ASP A 80 -18.74 -0.88 13.51
C ASP A 80 -18.06 -1.30 14.82
N ILE A 81 -17.26 -2.36 14.81
CA ILE A 81 -16.53 -2.88 15.96
C ILE A 81 -15.57 -1.87 16.60
N PHE A 82 -15.02 -0.92 15.83
CA PHE A 82 -14.00 0.02 16.31
C PHE A 82 -14.53 1.03 17.33
N VAL A 83 -15.83 1.36 17.31
CA VAL A 83 -16.43 2.25 18.32
C VAL A 83 -16.80 1.51 19.61
N LYS A 84 -16.72 0.18 19.62
CA LYS A 84 -17.11 -0.69 20.74
C LYS A 84 -15.92 -1.18 21.56
N LEU A 85 -14.70 -1.02 21.03
CA LEU A 85 -13.47 -1.46 21.67
C LEU A 85 -12.69 -0.26 22.24
N PRO A 86 -11.99 -0.44 23.37
CA PRO A 86 -11.03 0.54 23.84
C PRO A 86 -9.87 0.66 22.83
N ILE A 87 -9.43 1.88 22.56
CA ILE A 87 -8.34 2.16 21.64
C ILE A 87 -7.04 2.29 22.44
N LEU A 88 -6.06 1.46 22.11
CA LEU A 88 -4.68 1.60 22.56
C LEU A 88 -3.86 2.20 21.41
N GLU A 89 -3.44 3.45 21.56
CA GLU A 89 -2.64 4.14 20.54
C GLU A 89 -1.15 3.81 20.70
N LEU A 90 -0.54 3.28 19.64
CA LEU A 90 0.90 3.08 19.56
C LEU A 90 1.55 4.36 19.06
N LYS A 91 2.33 5.00 19.95
CA LYS A 91 3.08 6.20 19.59
C LYS A 91 4.31 5.81 18.75
N PRO A 92 4.75 6.70 17.83
CA PRO A 92 6.05 6.56 17.20
C PRO A 92 7.15 6.53 18.26
N LEU A 93 8.23 5.81 17.98
CA LEU A 93 9.40 5.82 18.85
C LEU A 93 10.07 7.20 18.83
N SER A 94 10.73 7.54 19.93
CA SER A 94 11.59 8.73 19.99
C SER A 94 12.87 8.55 19.17
N ASP A 95 13.49 9.67 18.81
CA ASP A 95 14.78 9.68 18.10
C ASP A 95 15.86 8.88 18.84
N GLU A 96 15.87 8.93 20.17
CA GLU A 96 16.84 8.20 20.99
C GLU A 96 16.59 6.67 20.94
N GLU A 97 15.33 6.25 21.03
CA GLU A 97 14.95 4.83 20.92
C GLU A 97 15.26 4.27 19.52
N ILE A 98 15.00 5.05 18.46
CA ILE A 98 15.36 4.67 17.09
C ILE A 98 16.87 4.54 16.95
N ARG A 99 17.64 5.48 17.51
CA ARG A 99 19.10 5.43 17.46
C ARG A 99 19.64 4.19 18.17
N SER A 100 19.14 3.86 19.34
CA SER A 100 19.47 2.63 20.06
C SER A 100 19.13 1.39 19.25
N LEU A 101 17.92 1.34 18.67
CA LEU A 101 17.47 0.25 17.81
C LEU A 101 18.40 0.03 16.60
N MET A 102 18.86 1.10 15.97
CA MET A 102 19.76 1.04 14.82
C MET A 102 21.16 0.55 15.21
N VAL A 103 21.67 0.98 16.37
CA VAL A 103 22.94 0.49 16.92
C VAL A 103 22.84 -1.00 17.27
N GLU A 104 21.76 -1.42 17.92
CA GLU A 104 21.50 -2.83 18.23
C GLU A 104 21.46 -3.70 16.96
N GLU A 105 20.75 -3.24 15.91
CA GLU A 105 20.69 -3.96 14.64
C GLU A 105 22.07 -4.01 13.96
N ALA A 106 22.85 -2.93 13.97
CA ALA A 106 24.20 -2.92 13.41
C ALA A 106 25.13 -3.91 14.14
N ILE A 107 25.08 -3.94 15.46
CA ILE A 107 25.84 -4.89 16.29
C ILE A 107 25.42 -6.33 15.98
N ALA A 108 24.12 -6.59 15.80
CA ALA A 108 23.61 -7.92 15.46
C ALA A 108 24.16 -8.46 14.13
N HIS A 109 24.52 -7.57 13.19
CA HIS A 109 25.16 -7.91 11.91
C HIS A 109 26.68 -7.73 11.92
N ASN A 110 27.32 -7.65 13.11
CA ASN A 110 28.76 -7.45 13.29
C ASN A 110 29.32 -6.20 12.58
N ALA A 111 28.50 -5.17 12.40
CA ALA A 111 28.88 -3.90 11.80
C ALA A 111 29.03 -2.81 12.87
N LYS A 112 29.94 -1.87 12.62
CA LYS A 112 30.06 -0.63 13.39
C LYS A 112 29.76 0.53 12.45
N LEU A 113 28.66 1.23 12.71
CA LEU A 113 28.30 2.44 12.00
C LEU A 113 29.01 3.64 12.63
N ASP A 114 29.55 4.52 11.79
CA ASP A 114 30.09 5.80 12.26
C ASP A 114 28.95 6.71 12.78
N PRO A 115 29.16 7.56 13.80
CA PRO A 115 28.12 8.44 14.31
C PRO A 115 27.48 9.35 13.26
N ARG A 116 28.24 9.73 12.21
CA ARG A 116 27.73 10.51 11.09
C ARG A 116 26.79 9.68 10.20
N GLU A 117 27.22 8.48 9.82
CA GLU A 117 26.39 7.56 9.03
C GLU A 117 25.10 7.22 9.77
N LEU A 118 25.19 6.94 11.07
CA LEU A 118 24.04 6.65 11.91
C LEU A 118 23.03 7.82 11.93
N ALA A 119 23.50 9.07 11.97
CA ALA A 119 22.63 10.24 11.88
C ALA A 119 21.95 10.37 10.51
N GLU A 120 22.68 10.13 9.42
CA GLU A 120 22.12 10.15 8.06
C GLU A 120 21.07 9.03 7.87
N LEU A 121 21.31 7.83 8.38
CA LEU A 121 20.37 6.71 8.32
C LEU A 121 19.14 6.96 9.21
N GLN A 122 19.34 7.54 10.39
CA GLN A 122 18.23 7.92 11.30
C GLN A 122 17.30 8.93 10.65
N GLN A 123 17.84 9.95 9.96
CA GLN A 123 17.03 10.93 9.24
C GLN A 123 16.18 10.29 8.14
N LYS A 124 16.69 9.25 7.46
CA LYS A 124 15.95 8.49 6.45
C LYS A 124 14.86 7.59 7.06
N ALA A 125 15.14 6.99 8.22
CA ALA A 125 14.21 6.10 8.90
C ALA A 125 13.06 6.85 9.60
N GLY A 126 13.34 8.07 10.08
CA GLY A 126 12.43 8.80 10.97
C GLY A 126 12.08 7.98 12.20
N ASN A 127 10.84 8.12 12.69
CA ASN A 127 10.36 7.45 13.90
C ASN A 127 9.75 6.06 13.64
N ASN A 128 10.16 5.39 12.56
CA ASN A 128 9.65 4.09 12.17
C ASN A 128 10.66 2.97 12.49
N PRO A 129 10.38 2.09 13.48
CA PRO A 129 11.30 1.03 13.88
C PRO A 129 11.59 0.01 12.77
N SER A 130 10.60 -0.34 11.94
CA SER A 130 10.80 -1.33 10.88
C SER A 130 11.70 -0.79 9.77
N LEU A 131 11.52 0.49 9.42
CA LEU A 131 12.34 1.18 8.44
C LEU A 131 13.78 1.38 8.96
N ALA A 132 13.93 1.73 10.24
CA ALA A 132 15.23 1.87 10.89
C ALA A 132 16.08 0.59 10.79
N ARG A 133 15.50 -0.56 11.16
CA ARG A 133 16.18 -1.88 11.04
C ARG A 133 16.50 -2.22 9.59
N ARG A 134 15.55 -1.97 8.68
CA ARG A 134 15.71 -2.26 7.25
C ARG A 134 16.88 -1.49 6.65
N ILE A 135 16.92 -0.18 6.86
CA ILE A 135 17.96 0.69 6.31
C ILE A 135 19.34 0.28 6.84
N VAL A 136 19.48 0.01 8.14
CA VAL A 136 20.74 -0.49 8.71
C VAL A 136 21.16 -1.79 8.02
N ARG A 137 20.23 -2.73 7.88
CA ARG A 137 20.51 -4.02 7.22
C ARG A 137 20.94 -3.84 5.76
N GLU A 138 20.27 -2.98 5.01
CA GLU A 138 20.62 -2.65 3.62
C GLU A 138 22.01 -2.01 3.50
N THR A 139 22.37 -1.12 4.43
CA THR A 139 23.70 -0.52 4.49
C THR A 139 24.77 -1.55 4.83
N VAL A 140 24.55 -2.41 5.83
CA VAL A 140 25.51 -3.46 6.23
C VAL A 140 25.72 -4.49 5.12
N LEU A 141 24.67 -4.84 4.38
CA LEU A 141 24.75 -5.77 3.25
C LEU A 141 25.31 -5.13 1.96
N GLY A 142 25.59 -3.83 1.93
CA GLY A 142 26.04 -3.11 0.74
C GLY A 142 24.98 -2.98 -0.36
N ILE A 143 23.69 -3.20 -0.03
CA ILE A 143 22.57 -3.12 -0.98
C ILE A 143 22.17 -1.65 -1.19
N ALA A 144 22.38 -0.80 -0.19
CA ALA A 144 22.04 0.62 -0.25
C ALA A 144 22.69 1.36 -1.45
N GLU A 145 23.88 0.94 -1.91
CA GLU A 145 24.56 1.52 -3.07
C GLU A 145 23.91 1.13 -4.41
N LEU A 146 23.28 -0.04 -4.49
CA LEU A 146 22.62 -0.52 -5.71
C LEU A 146 21.28 0.20 -5.95
N GLU A 147 20.54 0.57 -4.91
CA GLU A 147 19.24 1.24 -5.05
C GLU A 147 19.33 2.75 -5.32
N THR A 148 20.41 3.43 -4.91
CA THR A 148 20.62 4.85 -5.27
C THR A 148 20.72 5.08 -6.79
N SER A 149 20.95 4.04 -7.59
CA SER A 149 20.95 4.08 -9.05
C SER A 149 19.56 4.12 -9.69
N GLN A 150 18.46 3.94 -8.95
CA GLN A 150 17.10 3.98 -9.49
C GLN A 150 16.35 5.29 -9.17
N HIS A 151 17.03 6.42 -9.34
CA HIS A 151 16.34 7.69 -9.54
C HIS A 151 15.65 7.69 -10.92
N TYR A 152 14.47 7.07 -11.02
CA TYR A 152 13.55 7.36 -12.13
C TYR A 152 12.98 8.77 -11.93
N GLN A 153 13.75 9.80 -12.30
CA GLN A 153 13.21 11.12 -12.52
C GLN A 153 12.33 11.06 -13.77
N PHE A 154 11.02 10.91 -13.56
CA PHE A 154 10.04 11.17 -14.60
C PHE A 154 10.12 12.66 -14.94
N VAL A 155 10.85 12.99 -16.01
CA VAL A 155 10.78 14.32 -16.60
C VAL A 155 9.36 14.47 -17.18
N ASP A 156 8.55 15.33 -16.57
CA ASP A 156 7.21 15.62 -17.07
C ASP A 156 7.31 16.38 -18.40
N GLY A 157 7.22 15.62 -19.51
CA GLY A 157 7.25 16.14 -20.88
C GLY A 157 5.92 16.74 -21.37
N THR A 158 4.85 16.66 -20.56
CA THR A 158 3.53 17.21 -20.86
C THR A 158 3.55 18.69 -21.29
N PRO A 159 4.29 19.61 -20.63
CA PRO A 159 4.33 21.02 -21.05
C PRO A 159 4.88 21.22 -22.48
N PHE A 160 5.88 20.45 -22.90
CA PHE A 160 6.45 20.56 -24.26
C PHE A 160 5.48 20.05 -25.34
N LEU A 161 4.73 18.99 -25.05
CA LEU A 161 3.69 18.49 -25.95
C LEU A 161 2.54 19.49 -26.11
N LEU A 162 2.12 20.14 -25.01
CA LEU A 162 1.09 21.18 -25.06
C LEU A 162 1.56 22.39 -25.89
N ALA A 163 2.82 22.80 -25.73
CA ALA A 163 3.40 23.89 -26.52
C ALA A 163 3.44 23.57 -28.02
N ALA A 164 3.79 22.34 -28.41
CA ALA A 164 3.80 21.93 -29.82
C ALA A 164 2.40 21.97 -30.45
N VAL A 165 1.38 21.47 -29.75
CA VAL A 165 -0.02 21.52 -30.23
C VAL A 165 -0.52 22.95 -30.36
N ALA A 166 -0.18 23.83 -29.39
CA ALA A 166 -0.53 25.24 -29.44
C ALA A 166 0.12 25.95 -30.63
N LEU A 167 1.41 25.71 -30.89
CA LEU A 167 2.13 26.31 -32.01
C LEU A 167 1.50 25.96 -33.36
N VAL A 168 1.19 24.68 -33.56
CA VAL A 168 0.56 24.22 -34.80
C VAL A 168 -0.85 24.81 -34.96
N SER A 169 -1.58 24.99 -33.85
CA SER A 169 -2.90 25.65 -33.87
C SER A 169 -2.80 27.12 -34.30
N VAL A 170 -1.74 27.83 -33.91
CA VAL A 170 -1.48 29.22 -34.35
C VAL A 170 -1.25 29.30 -35.86
N ILE A 171 -0.50 28.37 -36.44
CA ILE A 171 -0.25 28.31 -37.90
C ILE A 171 -1.57 28.21 -38.68
N ARG A 172 -2.53 27.44 -38.15
CA ARG A 172 -3.87 27.32 -38.73
C ARG A 172 -4.62 28.66 -38.75
N PHE A 173 -4.55 29.44 -37.66
CA PHE A 173 -5.19 30.76 -37.60
C PHE A 173 -4.52 31.79 -38.51
N VAL A 174 -3.20 31.74 -38.65
CA VAL A 174 -2.45 32.60 -39.59
C VAL A 174 -2.84 32.29 -41.03
N GLY A 175 -2.98 31.02 -41.41
CA GLY A 175 -3.46 30.61 -42.73
C GLY A 175 -4.88 31.11 -43.04
N LEU A 176 -5.79 31.09 -42.05
CA LEU A 176 -7.12 31.69 -42.19
C LEU A 176 -7.04 33.21 -42.39
N GLY A 177 -6.20 33.90 -41.62
CA GLY A 177 -6.04 35.35 -41.70
C GLY A 177 -5.42 35.84 -43.02
N LEU A 178 -4.55 35.02 -43.63
CA LEU A 178 -3.88 35.34 -44.90
C LEU A 178 -4.65 34.87 -46.14
N GLY A 179 -5.78 34.15 -45.97
CA GLY A 179 -6.54 33.58 -47.08
C GLY A 179 -5.84 32.41 -47.79
N ASP A 180 -4.73 31.91 -47.24
CA ASP A 180 -3.95 30.82 -47.79
C ASP A 180 -4.51 29.47 -47.32
N LYS A 181 -5.22 28.81 -48.23
CA LYS A 181 -5.83 27.50 -47.99
C LYS A 181 -4.78 26.41 -47.77
N ALA A 182 -3.59 26.51 -48.36
CA ALA A 182 -2.54 25.51 -48.20
C ALA A 182 -1.99 25.53 -46.78
N LEU A 183 -1.71 26.72 -46.24
CA LEU A 183 -1.20 26.89 -44.88
C LEU A 183 -2.25 26.49 -43.82
N TYR A 184 -3.54 26.78 -44.08
CA TYR A 184 -4.63 26.33 -43.23
C TYR A 184 -4.75 24.80 -43.15
N VAL A 185 -4.73 24.13 -44.31
CA VAL A 185 -4.83 22.66 -44.39
C VAL A 185 -3.60 22.00 -43.76
N LEU A 186 -2.41 22.54 -44.01
CA LEU A 186 -1.15 22.03 -43.43
C LEU A 186 -1.12 22.14 -41.90
N GLY A 187 -1.56 23.27 -41.34
CA GLY A 187 -1.73 23.44 -39.89
C GLY A 187 -2.75 22.47 -39.29
N GLY A 188 -3.86 22.20 -40.00
CA GLY A 188 -4.86 21.21 -39.58
C GLY A 188 -4.31 19.78 -39.51
N VAL A 189 -3.58 19.35 -40.54
CA VAL A 189 -2.97 18.01 -40.61
C VAL A 189 -1.92 17.82 -39.51
N LEU A 190 -1.06 18.81 -39.29
CA LEU A 190 -0.06 18.76 -38.21
C LEU A 190 -0.69 18.70 -36.82
N THR A 191 -1.85 19.35 -36.60
CA THR A 191 -2.54 19.34 -35.31
C THR A 191 -3.06 17.93 -35.00
N LEU A 192 -3.66 17.27 -36.00
CA LEU A 192 -4.13 15.89 -35.88
C LEU A 192 -2.98 14.92 -35.61
N ALA A 193 -1.85 15.09 -36.30
CA ALA A 193 -0.65 14.28 -36.07
C ALA A 193 -0.11 14.44 -34.64
N ALA A 194 -0.06 15.67 -34.11
CA ALA A 194 0.39 15.95 -32.75
C ALA A 194 -0.54 15.36 -31.67
N ILE A 195 -1.86 15.40 -31.89
CA ILE A 195 -2.85 14.79 -30.98
C ILE A 195 -2.72 13.26 -30.99
N ALA A 196 -2.56 12.65 -32.17
CA ALA A 196 -2.34 11.21 -32.29
C ALA A 196 -1.05 10.76 -31.59
N LEU A 197 0.05 11.49 -31.78
CA LEU A 197 1.32 11.24 -31.09
C LEU A 197 1.17 11.32 -29.57
N ARG A 198 0.44 12.34 -29.07
CA ARG A 198 0.13 12.47 -27.63
C ARG A 198 -0.63 11.26 -27.09
N ALA A 199 -1.62 10.76 -27.82
CA ALA A 199 -2.40 9.59 -27.39
C ALA A 199 -1.52 8.33 -27.28
N ILE A 200 -0.62 8.13 -28.25
CA ILE A 200 0.32 6.99 -28.25
C ILE A 200 1.30 7.09 -27.08
N LEU A 201 1.94 8.25 -26.87
CA LEU A 201 2.88 8.45 -25.77
C LEU A 201 2.20 8.27 -24.40
N TYR A 202 0.98 8.76 -24.24
CA TYR A 202 0.23 8.61 -23.00
C TYR A 202 -0.21 7.16 -22.76
N ALA A 203 -0.58 6.42 -23.80
CA ALA A 203 -0.88 4.99 -23.72
C ALA A 203 0.38 4.16 -23.36
N ALA A 204 1.53 4.49 -23.94
CA ALA A 204 2.80 3.84 -23.62
C ALA A 204 3.23 4.07 -22.16
N ASN A 205 3.11 5.31 -21.66
CA ASN A 205 3.43 5.64 -20.27
C ASN A 205 2.47 5.00 -19.24
N ARG A 206 1.22 4.67 -19.62
CA ARG A 206 0.32 3.91 -18.72
C ARG A 206 0.78 2.46 -18.49
N GLY A 207 1.49 1.86 -19.44
CA GLY A 207 1.97 0.48 -19.34
C GLY A 207 3.00 0.25 -18.23
N GLY A 208 3.82 1.27 -17.92
CA GLY A 208 4.83 1.21 -16.85
C GLY A 208 4.29 1.39 -15.43
N ARG A 209 2.97 1.57 -15.25
CA ARG A 209 2.32 1.87 -13.96
C ARG A 209 1.85 0.62 -13.21
N ARG A 210 2.31 -0.56 -13.65
CA ARG A 210 2.01 -1.88 -13.07
C ARG A 210 3.30 -2.69 -12.87
N LEU A 211 4.20 -2.19 -12.03
CA LEU A 211 5.20 -2.98 -11.33
C LEU A 211 5.39 -2.34 -9.95
#